data_AF-A0A7C1PVJ3-F1
#
_entry.id   AF-A0A7C1PVJ3-F1
#
_cell.length_a   1.000
_cell.length_b   1.000
_cell.length_c   1.000
_cell.angle_alpha   90.00
_cell.angle_beta   90.00
_cell.angle_gamma   90.00
#
_symmetry.space_group_name_H-M   'P 1'
#
loop_
_entity.id
_entity.type
_entity.pdbx_description
1 polymer ?
#
loop_
_entity_poly.entity_id
_entity_poly.type
_entity_poly.pdbx_seq_one_letter_code
_entity_poly.pdbx_strand_id
1 'polypeptide(L)'
;MKKTSIAIIYIIFLFHITFLNITDLKADSKTYPKKSTVIIDPFDKLNIRGNVYIAYAWGEQLMFPLRFTRGLFNLNNAVIKWTQLNIVFDNHLMLSSERLLEMPFVYVTTDDLFELTKTERKNVKKYFANGGFMVLENSSPKSDFSMAEASLKQMLRETIPNVRFSMIHNNHPLYHCFFDFSDGPPNGAEIGRFGNYLSQQRYYLEGVWLKDRLVAIYSNKGYIIKWSNNTDNDPQLKMGVNMIVFALTQDGGIANKE
;
A
#
# COMPACT_ATOMS: atom_id res chain seq x y z
N MET A 1 -48.57 -47.14 7.78
CA MET A 1 -48.59 -45.74 7.31
C MET A 1 -47.54 -44.93 8.06
N LYS A 2 -46.81 -44.06 7.33
CA LYS A 2 -45.77 -43.10 7.79
C LYS A 2 -44.35 -43.65 8.00
N LYS A 3 -43.70 -44.07 6.91
CA LYS A 3 -42.23 -43.98 6.71
C LYS A 3 -41.97 -43.48 5.28
N THR A 4 -42.37 -42.26 4.96
CA THR A 4 -42.18 -41.70 3.61
C THR A 4 -42.03 -40.18 3.54
N SER A 5 -41.70 -39.49 4.63
CA SER A 5 -41.64 -38.00 4.62
C SER A 5 -40.34 -37.38 5.11
N ILE A 6 -39.29 -38.16 5.39
CA ILE A 6 -37.99 -37.59 5.82
C ILE A 6 -36.95 -37.61 4.69
N ALA A 7 -37.05 -38.54 3.74
CA ALA A 7 -36.11 -38.62 2.61
C ALA A 7 -36.30 -37.51 1.55
N ILE A 8 -37.51 -36.94 1.44
CA ILE A 8 -37.82 -35.89 0.44
C ILE A 8 -37.30 -34.51 0.90
N ILE A 9 -37.22 -34.25 2.20
CA ILE A 9 -36.72 -32.97 2.73
C ILE A 9 -35.20 -32.87 2.59
N TYR A 10 -34.46 -33.98 2.73
CA TYR A 10 -33.01 -33.99 2.52
C TYR A 10 -32.60 -33.87 1.04
N ILE A 11 -33.44 -34.36 0.10
CA ILE A 11 -33.17 -34.23 -1.34
C ILE A 11 -33.47 -32.81 -1.85
N ILE A 12 -34.43 -32.09 -1.24
CA ILE A 12 -34.71 -30.68 -1.59
C ILE A 12 -33.63 -29.74 -1.03
N PHE A 13 -33.01 -30.07 0.11
CA PHE A 13 -31.92 -29.26 0.68
C PHE A 13 -30.55 -29.49 0.01
N LEU A 14 -30.35 -30.64 -0.66
CA LEU A 14 -29.14 -30.92 -1.45
C LEU A 14 -29.22 -30.51 -2.94
N PHE A 15 -30.37 -30.05 -3.43
CA PHE A 15 -30.55 -29.54 -4.80
C PHE A 15 -30.68 -28.01 -4.90
N HIS A 16 -30.46 -27.28 -3.81
CA HIS A 16 -30.36 -25.80 -3.80
C HIS A 16 -28.91 -25.28 -3.67
N ILE A 17 -27.92 -26.17 -3.75
CA ILE A 17 -26.50 -25.81 -3.90
C ILE A 17 -26.03 -26.32 -5.25
N THR A 18 -26.68 -25.85 -6.31
CA THR A 18 -26.20 -25.97 -7.68
C THR A 18 -26.45 -24.65 -8.36
N PHE A 19 -25.36 -24.05 -8.83
CA PHE A 19 -25.32 -22.82 -9.62
C PHE A 19 -25.80 -21.55 -8.90
N LEU A 20 -25.09 -21.14 -7.84
CA LEU A 20 -24.68 -19.74 -7.83
C LEU A 20 -23.72 -19.58 -9.00
N ASN A 21 -24.29 -19.20 -10.14
CA ASN A 21 -23.61 -18.80 -11.35
C ASN A 21 -22.46 -17.85 -10.97
N ILE A 22 -21.23 -18.37 -11.05
CA ILE A 22 -19.99 -17.58 -10.98
C ILE A 22 -19.93 -16.57 -12.15
N THR A 23 -20.89 -16.60 -13.06
CA THR A 23 -21.09 -15.64 -14.15
C THR A 23 -21.90 -14.39 -13.78
N ASP A 24 -22.42 -14.27 -12.55
CA ASP A 24 -23.14 -13.06 -12.07
C ASP A 24 -22.34 -12.18 -11.09
N LEU A 25 -21.05 -12.45 -10.90
CA LEU A 25 -20.10 -11.37 -10.65
C LEU A 25 -19.93 -10.61 -11.98
N LYS A 26 -21.00 -9.90 -12.39
CA LYS A 26 -20.82 -8.71 -13.21
C LYS A 26 -19.74 -7.93 -12.48
N ALA A 27 -18.57 -7.85 -13.13
CA ALA A 27 -17.58 -6.84 -12.84
C ALA A 27 -18.39 -5.57 -12.63
N ASP A 28 -18.47 -5.15 -11.37
CA ASP A 28 -19.06 -3.88 -11.02
C ASP A 28 -18.15 -2.90 -11.74
N SER A 29 -18.58 -2.51 -12.94
CA SER A 29 -17.93 -1.50 -13.76
C SER A 29 -18.21 -0.20 -13.04
N LYS A 30 -17.63 -0.08 -11.84
CA LYS A 30 -17.39 1.19 -11.19
C LYS A 30 -16.65 1.97 -12.24
N THR A 31 -17.38 2.89 -12.86
CA THR A 31 -16.80 3.97 -13.62
C THR A 31 -16.03 4.77 -12.60
N TYR A 32 -14.80 4.35 -12.33
CA TYR A 32 -13.89 5.06 -11.46
C TYR A 32 -13.70 6.45 -12.07
N PRO A 33 -13.96 7.53 -11.33
CA PRO A 33 -13.63 8.86 -11.79
C PRO A 33 -12.20 8.92 -12.33
N LYS A 34 -12.05 9.61 -13.47
CA LYS A 34 -10.91 9.51 -14.40
C LYS A 34 -9.53 9.91 -13.83
N LYS A 35 -9.45 10.54 -12.65
CA LYS A 35 -8.21 11.07 -12.06
C LYS A 35 -8.41 11.42 -10.58
N SER A 36 -7.37 11.21 -9.76
CA SER A 36 -7.34 11.79 -8.41
C SER A 36 -7.25 13.31 -8.51
N THR A 37 -8.01 14.02 -7.69
CA THR A 37 -8.00 15.50 -7.61
C THR A 37 -7.80 15.91 -6.17
N VAL A 38 -6.85 16.81 -5.93
CA VAL A 38 -6.50 17.29 -4.60
C VAL A 38 -6.37 18.80 -4.64
N ILE A 39 -6.93 19.46 -3.63
CA ILE A 39 -6.80 20.89 -3.37
C ILE A 39 -6.11 21.01 -2.01
N ILE A 40 -5.01 21.75 -1.99
CA ILE A 40 -4.20 22.01 -0.80
C ILE A 40 -4.27 23.51 -0.55
N ASP A 41 -4.55 23.90 0.69
CA ASP A 41 -4.41 25.29 1.11
C ASP A 41 -2.91 25.64 1.22
N PRO A 42 -2.39 26.62 0.47
CA PRO A 42 -0.97 26.98 0.53
C PRO A 42 -0.55 27.56 1.90
N PHE A 43 -1.49 27.97 2.74
CA PHE A 43 -1.23 28.53 4.07
C PHE A 43 -1.57 27.56 5.20
N ASP A 44 -2.23 26.44 4.91
CA ASP A 44 -2.60 25.43 5.89
C ASP A 44 -2.46 24.01 5.32
N LYS A 45 -1.31 23.37 5.59
CA LYS A 45 -1.03 21.99 5.16
C LYS A 45 -2.05 20.96 5.69
N LEU A 46 -2.81 21.29 6.73
CA LEU A 46 -3.85 20.42 7.29
C LEU A 46 -5.17 20.50 6.52
N ASN A 47 -5.38 21.57 5.75
CA ASN A 47 -6.57 21.79 4.95
C ASN A 47 -6.40 21.20 3.54
N ILE A 48 -6.32 19.87 3.48
CA ILE A 48 -6.25 19.09 2.25
C ILE A 48 -7.59 18.41 1.95
N ARG A 49 -8.13 18.62 0.74
CA ARG A 49 -9.45 18.13 0.29
C ARG A 49 -9.34 17.52 -1.10
N GLY A 50 -10.24 16.60 -1.43
CA GLY A 50 -10.30 16.05 -2.78
C GLY A 50 -10.79 14.61 -2.86
N ASN A 51 -10.82 14.06 -4.07
CA ASN A 51 -11.13 12.66 -4.33
C ASN A 51 -9.85 11.93 -4.74
N VAL A 52 -9.45 10.93 -3.96
CA VAL A 52 -8.17 10.26 -4.13
C VAL A 52 -8.36 8.77 -4.30
N TYR A 53 -7.66 8.21 -5.30
CA TYR A 53 -7.54 6.77 -5.50
C TYR A 53 -6.21 6.32 -4.93
N ILE A 54 -6.23 5.36 -4.02
CA ILE A 54 -5.01 4.69 -3.59
C ILE A 54 -5.19 3.19 -3.72
N ALA A 55 -4.08 2.46 -3.85
CA ALA A 55 -4.14 1.04 -4.13
C ALA A 55 -3.18 0.19 -3.30
N TYR A 56 -3.61 -1.03 -3.04
CA TYR A 56 -2.80 -2.12 -2.50
C TYR A 56 -2.47 -3.09 -3.62
N ALA A 57 -1.18 -3.28 -3.87
CA ALA A 57 -0.70 -4.01 -5.02
C ALA A 57 -0.77 -5.52 -4.84
N TRP A 58 -1.17 -6.19 -5.92
CA TRP A 58 -1.10 -7.62 -6.13
C TRP A 58 -0.39 -7.90 -7.45
N GLY A 59 0.14 -9.09 -7.61
CA GLY A 59 0.73 -9.55 -8.86
C GLY A 59 0.52 -11.03 -9.04
N GLU A 60 1.08 -11.58 -10.13
CA GLU A 60 0.98 -13.01 -10.42
C GLU A 60 1.66 -13.85 -9.32
N GLN A 61 2.79 -13.36 -8.79
CA GLN A 61 3.49 -13.96 -7.64
C GLN A 61 3.46 -13.08 -6.38
N LEU A 62 3.23 -11.77 -6.54
CA LEU A 62 3.11 -10.86 -5.42
C LEU A 62 1.73 -11.02 -4.77
N MET A 63 1.69 -11.71 -3.64
CA MET A 63 0.46 -11.91 -2.87
C MET A 63 0.46 -11.01 -1.64
N PHE A 64 -0.60 -10.19 -1.49
CA PHE A 64 -0.78 -9.42 -0.26
C PHE A 64 -1.06 -10.38 0.92
N PRO A 65 -0.34 -10.28 2.05
CA PRO A 65 -0.58 -11.18 3.18
C PRO A 65 -1.89 -10.79 3.90
N LEU A 66 -2.96 -11.55 3.66
CA LEU A 66 -4.33 -11.22 4.12
C LEU A 66 -4.47 -10.97 5.63
N ARG A 67 -3.59 -11.52 6.47
CA ARG A 67 -3.53 -11.23 7.91
C ARG A 67 -3.32 -9.75 8.24
N PHE A 68 -2.82 -8.97 7.28
CA PHE A 68 -2.56 -7.54 7.42
C PHE A 68 -3.67 -6.64 6.91
N THR A 69 -4.79 -7.20 6.43
CA THR A 69 -5.95 -6.43 5.95
C THR A 69 -6.45 -5.42 6.98
N ARG A 70 -6.35 -5.75 8.27
CA ARG A 70 -6.70 -4.85 9.37
C ARG A 70 -5.84 -3.58 9.41
N GLY A 71 -4.53 -3.71 9.18
CA GLY A 71 -3.64 -2.56 9.16
C GLY A 71 -4.00 -1.59 8.03
N LEU A 72 -4.41 -2.11 6.88
CA LEU A 72 -4.90 -1.30 5.78
C LEU A 72 -6.20 -0.57 6.14
N PHE A 73 -7.16 -1.29 6.73
CA PHE A 73 -8.40 -0.68 7.22
C PHE A 73 -8.14 0.45 8.23
N ASN A 74 -7.20 0.25 9.15
CA ASN A 74 -6.83 1.26 10.14
C ASN A 74 -6.14 2.48 9.50
N LEU A 75 -5.24 2.27 8.52
CA LEU A 75 -4.65 3.37 7.76
C LEU A 75 -5.74 4.16 7.00
N ASN A 76 -6.65 3.46 6.34
CA ASN A 76 -7.76 4.08 5.61
C ASN A 76 -8.60 4.97 6.55
N ASN A 77 -8.97 4.45 7.72
CA ASN A 77 -9.70 5.21 8.73
C ASN A 77 -8.89 6.38 9.29
N ALA A 78 -7.58 6.24 9.45
CA ALA A 78 -6.71 7.31 9.92
C ALA A 78 -6.69 8.48 8.92
N VAL A 79 -6.63 8.19 7.61
CA VAL A 79 -6.69 9.24 6.59
C VAL A 79 -8.05 9.94 6.59
N ILE A 80 -9.15 9.18 6.65
CA ILE A 80 -10.52 9.73 6.74
C ILE A 80 -10.69 10.58 8.01
N LYS A 81 -10.10 10.14 9.13
CA LYS A 81 -10.19 10.81 10.43
C LYS A 81 -9.45 12.14 10.45
N TRP A 82 -8.25 12.19 9.87
CA TRP A 82 -7.35 13.34 10.03
C TRP A 82 -7.36 14.30 8.85
N THR A 83 -7.78 13.85 7.67
CA THR A 83 -7.83 14.68 6.45
C THR A 83 -9.28 14.90 6.02
N GLN A 84 -9.48 15.80 5.05
CA GLN A 84 -10.78 15.99 4.40
C GLN A 84 -10.79 15.33 2.99
N LEU A 85 -9.97 14.29 2.82
CA LEU A 85 -9.89 13.52 1.58
C LEU A 85 -11.02 12.47 1.53
N ASN A 86 -11.71 12.43 0.39
CA ASN A 86 -12.57 11.31 0.02
C ASN A 86 -11.71 10.25 -0.65
N ILE A 87 -11.42 9.15 0.04
CA ILE A 87 -10.54 8.11 -0.51
C ILE A 87 -11.32 6.91 -1.00
N VAL A 88 -11.02 6.51 -2.24
CA VAL A 88 -11.42 5.24 -2.82
C VAL A 88 -10.21 4.31 -2.81
N PHE A 89 -10.34 3.20 -2.08
CA PHE A 89 -9.27 2.22 -1.91
C PHE A 89 -9.49 1.04 -2.85
N ASP A 90 -8.49 0.75 -3.67
CA ASP A 90 -8.42 -0.50 -4.41
C ASP A 90 -7.59 -1.52 -3.63
N ASN A 91 -8.27 -2.49 -3.01
CA ASN A 91 -7.61 -3.51 -2.19
C ASN A 91 -6.97 -4.65 -3.00
N HIS A 92 -7.14 -4.66 -4.32
CA HIS A 92 -6.69 -5.73 -5.19
C HIS A 92 -6.23 -5.21 -6.56
N LEU A 93 -5.33 -4.22 -6.55
CA LEU A 93 -4.79 -3.69 -7.79
C LEU A 93 -3.68 -4.60 -8.33
N MET A 94 -3.96 -5.32 -9.41
CA MET A 94 -2.94 -6.08 -10.13
C MET A 94 -1.90 -5.14 -10.77
N LEU A 95 -0.61 -5.39 -10.55
CA LEU A 95 0.50 -4.64 -11.15
C LEU A 95 0.51 -4.71 -12.69
N SER A 96 -0.12 -5.73 -13.27
CA SER A 96 -0.33 -5.88 -14.71
C SER A 96 -1.49 -5.04 -15.26
N SER A 97 -2.30 -4.42 -14.40
CA SER A 97 -3.41 -3.56 -14.79
C SER A 97 -2.94 -2.20 -15.30
N GLU A 98 -3.60 -1.67 -16.33
CA GLU A 98 -3.37 -0.29 -16.80
C GLU A 98 -3.78 0.75 -15.76
N ARG A 99 -4.73 0.41 -14.88
CA ARG A 99 -5.19 1.27 -13.77
C ARG A 99 -4.05 1.66 -12.83
N LEU A 100 -2.97 0.88 -12.77
CA LEU A 100 -1.76 1.24 -12.04
C LEU A 100 -1.29 2.65 -12.40
N LEU A 101 -1.35 3.03 -13.69
CA LEU A 101 -0.84 4.29 -14.20
C LEU A 101 -1.64 5.52 -13.75
N GLU A 102 -2.81 5.31 -13.16
CA GLU A 102 -3.72 6.36 -12.69
C GLU A 102 -3.64 6.57 -11.17
N MET A 103 -2.94 5.68 -10.45
CA MET A 103 -2.87 5.72 -8.99
C MET A 103 -1.80 6.70 -8.53
N PRO A 104 -2.11 7.78 -7.80
CA PRO A 104 -1.06 8.61 -7.20
C PRO A 104 -0.25 7.86 -6.15
N PHE A 105 -0.83 6.87 -5.47
CA PHE A 105 -0.19 6.12 -4.39
C PHE A 105 -0.49 4.63 -4.51
N VAL A 106 0.57 3.82 -4.47
CA VAL A 106 0.48 2.36 -4.45
C VAL A 106 1.30 1.82 -3.30
N TYR A 107 0.70 0.96 -2.49
CA TYR A 107 1.35 0.30 -1.38
C TYR A 107 1.59 -1.17 -1.73
N VAL A 108 2.83 -1.61 -1.57
CA VAL A 108 3.31 -2.96 -1.85
C VAL A 108 3.85 -3.55 -0.56
N THR A 109 3.39 -4.74 -0.19
CA THR A 109 3.94 -5.47 0.93
C THR A 109 3.89 -6.96 0.64
N THR A 110 4.86 -7.70 1.16
CA THR A 110 4.94 -9.16 1.10
C THR A 110 5.67 -9.67 2.33
N ASP A 111 5.51 -10.95 2.65
CA ASP A 111 6.34 -11.73 3.56
C ASP A 111 7.11 -12.85 2.86
N ASP A 112 6.97 -12.98 1.55
CA ASP A 112 7.53 -14.06 0.73
C ASP A 112 8.29 -13.54 -0.50
N LEU A 113 8.97 -14.46 -1.21
CA LEU A 113 9.62 -14.20 -2.48
C LEU A 113 8.60 -13.95 -3.59
N PHE A 114 8.90 -13.01 -4.48
CA PHE A 114 8.17 -12.84 -5.72
C PHE A 114 9.06 -12.28 -6.82
N GLU A 115 8.71 -12.56 -8.07
CA GLU A 115 9.28 -11.92 -9.23
C GLU A 115 8.20 -11.22 -10.04
N LEU A 116 8.58 -10.11 -10.69
CA LEU A 116 7.69 -9.46 -11.64
C LEU A 116 7.67 -10.23 -12.97
N THR A 117 6.47 -10.43 -13.50
CA THR A 117 6.29 -10.80 -14.89
C THR A 117 6.77 -9.69 -15.82
N LYS A 118 6.97 -10.01 -17.11
CA LYS A 118 7.34 -9.01 -18.13
C LYS A 118 6.32 -7.87 -18.21
N THR A 119 5.03 -8.17 -18.06
CA THR A 119 3.94 -7.19 -18.14
C THR A 119 3.94 -6.27 -16.92
N GLU A 120 4.03 -6.84 -15.71
CA GLU A 120 4.10 -6.07 -14.47
C GLU A 120 5.33 -5.16 -14.44
N ARG A 121 6.50 -5.70 -14.80
CA ARG A 121 7.74 -4.92 -14.91
C ARG A 121 7.59 -3.74 -15.86
N LYS A 122 6.97 -3.96 -17.03
CA LYS A 122 6.69 -2.89 -18.01
C LYS A 122 5.76 -1.82 -17.43
N ASN A 123 4.71 -2.22 -16.73
CA ASN A 123 3.74 -1.30 -16.14
C ASN A 123 4.33 -0.51 -14.97
N VAL A 124 5.05 -1.15 -14.06
CA VAL A 124 5.71 -0.50 -12.93
C VAL A 124 6.78 0.50 -13.42
N LYS A 125 7.52 0.16 -14.48
CA LYS A 125 8.45 1.12 -15.12
C LYS A 125 7.72 2.35 -15.67
N LYS A 126 6.60 2.15 -16.37
CA LYS A 126 5.76 3.26 -16.86
C LYS A 126 5.16 4.06 -15.73
N TYR A 127 4.71 3.40 -14.65
CA TYR A 127 4.13 4.02 -13.47
C TYR A 127 5.08 5.05 -12.86
N PHE A 128 6.32 4.64 -12.57
CA PHE A 128 7.32 5.57 -12.03
C PHE A 128 7.64 6.70 -13.00
N ALA A 129 7.79 6.42 -14.30
CA ALA A 129 8.01 7.46 -15.31
C ALA A 129 6.84 8.46 -15.41
N ASN A 130 5.62 8.00 -15.15
CA ASN A 130 4.39 8.79 -15.23
C ASN A 130 4.04 9.54 -13.95
N GLY A 131 4.93 9.61 -12.95
CA GLY A 131 4.67 10.38 -11.73
C GLY A 131 4.08 9.56 -10.60
N GLY A 132 4.00 8.24 -10.75
CA GLY A 132 3.57 7.34 -9.69
C GLY A 132 4.52 7.39 -8.49
N PHE A 133 3.94 7.11 -7.32
CA PHE A 133 4.64 6.98 -6.05
C PHE A 133 4.31 5.65 -5.39
N MET A 134 5.34 4.91 -4.94
CA MET A 134 5.16 3.57 -4.37
C MET A 134 5.79 3.46 -2.99
N VAL A 135 5.07 2.90 -2.03
CA VAL A 135 5.63 2.50 -0.74
C VAL A 135 5.77 0.98 -0.73
N LEU A 136 6.98 0.49 -0.51
CA LEU A 136 7.33 -0.92 -0.42
C LEU A 136 7.69 -1.24 1.02
N GLU A 137 6.81 -1.96 1.71
CA GLU A 137 6.96 -2.30 3.12
C GLU A 137 7.40 -3.75 3.30
N ASN A 138 8.52 -3.95 4.00
CA ASN A 138 8.90 -5.26 4.50
C ASN A 138 8.04 -5.64 5.70
N SER A 139 7.17 -6.64 5.53
CA SER A 139 6.35 -7.15 6.62
C SER A 139 7.05 -8.16 7.55
N SER A 140 8.33 -8.43 7.29
CA SER A 140 9.20 -9.28 8.11
C SER A 140 10.46 -8.52 8.56
N PRO A 141 10.32 -7.38 9.26
CA PRO A 141 11.42 -6.43 9.44
C PRO A 141 12.48 -6.85 10.47
N LYS A 142 12.24 -7.96 11.17
CA LYS A 142 13.14 -8.49 12.21
C LYS A 142 14.22 -9.41 11.65
N SER A 143 14.05 -9.89 10.42
CA SER A 143 15.05 -10.69 9.73
C SER A 143 15.84 -9.79 8.81
N ASP A 144 17.15 -9.69 9.05
CA ASP A 144 18.04 -9.12 8.06
C ASP A 144 18.01 -9.98 6.79
N PHE A 145 18.06 -9.33 5.62
CA PHE A 145 17.99 -10.01 4.32
C PHE A 145 16.76 -10.91 4.15
N SER A 146 15.59 -10.49 4.66
CA SER A 146 14.35 -11.24 4.50
C SER A 146 13.99 -11.44 3.02
N MET A 147 13.21 -12.49 2.74
CA MET A 147 12.67 -12.75 1.40
C MET A 147 11.88 -11.55 0.84
N ALA A 148 11.15 -10.86 1.72
CA ALA A 148 10.45 -9.64 1.39
C ALA A 148 11.40 -8.47 1.06
N GLU A 149 12.46 -8.25 1.84
CA GLU A 149 13.49 -7.25 1.52
C GLU A 149 14.12 -7.52 0.15
N ALA A 150 14.52 -8.77 -0.11
CA ALA A 150 15.13 -9.16 -1.37
C ALA A 150 14.22 -8.87 -2.57
N SER A 151 12.96 -9.30 -2.51
CA SER A 151 12.01 -9.18 -3.62
C SER A 151 11.55 -7.74 -3.86
N LEU A 152 11.26 -6.98 -2.79
CA LEU A 152 10.87 -5.58 -2.91
C LEU A 152 12.01 -4.72 -3.48
N LYS A 153 13.25 -4.93 -3.03
CA LYS A 153 14.40 -4.22 -3.61
C LYS A 153 14.70 -4.67 -5.04
N GLN A 154 14.52 -5.96 -5.35
CA GLN A 154 14.68 -6.48 -6.71
C GLN A 154 13.66 -5.88 -7.68
N MET A 155 12.39 -5.78 -7.28
CA MET A 155 11.32 -5.12 -8.04
C MET A 155 11.74 -3.71 -8.50
N LEU A 156 12.35 -2.92 -7.61
CA LEU A 156 12.83 -1.58 -7.92
C LEU A 156 14.07 -1.60 -8.85
N ARG A 157 15.02 -2.53 -8.65
CA ARG A 157 16.18 -2.70 -9.54
C ARG A 157 15.78 -3.05 -10.97
N GLU A 158 14.72 -3.82 -11.14
CA GLU A 158 14.24 -4.22 -12.47
C GLU A 158 13.46 -3.14 -13.21
N THR A 159 12.93 -2.15 -12.48
CA THR A 159 11.99 -1.16 -13.02
C THR A 159 12.58 0.24 -13.10
N ILE A 160 13.61 0.52 -12.30
CA ILE A 160 14.31 1.81 -12.24
C ILE A 160 15.78 1.64 -12.66
N PRO A 161 16.21 2.27 -13.77
CA PRO A 161 17.61 2.22 -14.21
C PRO A 161 18.56 2.80 -13.15
N ASN A 162 19.68 2.12 -12.90
CA ASN A 162 20.71 2.55 -11.94
C ASN A 162 20.15 2.90 -10.56
N VAL A 163 19.14 2.15 -10.10
CA VAL A 163 18.46 2.43 -8.83
C VAL A 163 19.46 2.55 -7.69
N ARG A 164 19.28 3.58 -6.87
CA ARG A 164 20.01 3.77 -5.63
C ARG A 164 19.00 3.91 -4.50
N PHE A 165 19.25 3.16 -3.44
CA PHE A 165 18.54 3.30 -2.18
C PHE A 165 19.36 4.27 -1.34
N SER A 166 18.76 5.37 -0.91
CA SER A 166 19.45 6.37 -0.10
C SER A 166 18.57 6.80 1.06
N MET A 167 19.20 7.16 2.17
CA MET A 167 18.48 7.65 3.35
C MET A 167 17.62 8.85 2.98
N ILE A 168 16.35 8.83 3.36
CA ILE A 168 15.51 10.04 3.36
C ILE A 168 15.91 10.84 4.59
N HIS A 169 16.51 12.00 4.38
CA HIS A 169 16.93 12.89 5.47
C HIS A 169 15.73 13.44 6.24
N ASN A 170 15.92 13.72 7.54
CA ASN A 170 14.83 14.17 8.43
C ASN A 170 14.18 15.50 8.00
N ASN A 171 14.89 16.35 7.26
CA ASN A 171 14.35 17.60 6.72
C ASN A 171 13.54 17.43 5.42
N HIS A 172 13.42 16.20 4.89
CA HIS A 172 12.70 15.95 3.66
C HIS A 172 11.19 16.23 3.82
N PRO A 173 10.50 16.83 2.83
CA PRO A 173 9.09 17.22 2.95
C PRO A 173 8.14 16.07 3.32
N LEU A 174 8.49 14.82 3.00
CA LEU A 174 7.77 13.62 3.47
C LEU A 174 7.48 13.65 4.98
N TYR A 175 8.44 14.11 5.79
CA TYR A 175 8.33 14.11 7.25
C TYR A 175 7.60 15.34 7.81
N HIS A 176 7.16 16.26 6.95
CA HIS A 176 6.59 17.55 7.35
C HIS A 176 5.33 17.95 6.57
N CYS A 177 4.96 17.22 5.52
CA CYS A 177 3.86 17.58 4.61
C CYS A 177 2.47 17.61 5.26
N PHE A 178 2.26 16.90 6.37
CA PHE A 178 0.99 16.92 7.11
C PHE A 178 1.21 16.88 8.62
N PHE A 179 1.72 15.75 9.14
CA PHE A 179 2.28 15.65 10.48
C PHE A 179 3.78 15.93 10.47
N ASP A 180 4.32 16.38 11.60
CA ASP A 180 5.74 16.67 11.75
C ASP A 180 6.49 15.53 12.48
N PHE A 181 7.58 15.10 11.85
CA PHE A 181 8.50 14.06 12.32
C PHE A 181 9.94 14.55 12.27
N SER A 182 10.28 15.54 13.10
CA SER A 182 11.61 16.18 13.11
C SER A 182 12.77 15.21 13.41
N ASP A 183 12.50 14.15 14.15
CA ASP A 183 13.47 13.10 14.48
C ASP A 183 13.48 11.95 13.45
N GLY A 184 12.76 12.11 12.33
CA GLY A 184 12.62 11.12 11.29
C GLY A 184 11.52 10.08 11.57
N PRO A 185 11.56 8.93 10.89
CA PRO A 185 10.45 7.99 10.89
C PRO A 185 10.26 7.28 12.24
N PRO A 186 9.01 7.13 12.73
CA PRO A 186 8.75 6.47 13.99
C PRO A 186 9.23 5.03 13.95
N ASN A 187 9.55 4.46 15.11
CA ASN A 187 9.86 3.05 15.23
C ASN A 187 8.63 2.21 14.88
N GLY A 188 8.81 1.15 14.10
CA GLY A 188 7.76 0.22 13.73
C GLY A 188 7.82 -1.09 14.50
N ALA A 189 7.47 -2.18 13.83
CA ALA A 189 7.59 -3.55 14.33
C ALA A 189 9.01 -4.11 14.17
N GLU A 190 9.96 -3.37 13.60
CA GLU A 190 11.38 -3.72 13.58
C GLU A 190 11.97 -3.77 14.98
N ILE A 191 11.40 -3.06 15.97
CA ILE A 191 11.87 -3.09 17.36
C ILE A 191 11.21 -4.22 18.15
N GLY A 192 12.01 -5.04 18.81
CA GLY A 192 11.55 -6.03 19.78
C GLY A 192 12.58 -7.12 20.05
N ARG A 193 12.28 -7.97 21.04
CA ARG A 193 13.15 -9.10 21.40
C ARG A 193 12.64 -10.40 20.76
N PHE A 194 13.54 -11.17 20.16
CA PHE A 194 13.27 -12.51 19.63
C PHE A 194 14.33 -13.49 20.15
N GLY A 195 13.96 -14.28 21.17
CA GLY A 195 14.92 -15.14 21.86
C GLY A 195 16.11 -14.33 22.40
N ASN A 196 17.32 -14.64 21.93
CA ASN A 196 18.54 -13.92 22.29
C ASN A 196 18.92 -12.78 21.32
N TYR A 197 18.16 -12.56 20.24
CA TYR A 197 18.44 -11.51 19.27
C TYR A 197 17.65 -10.24 19.61
N LEU A 198 18.36 -9.12 19.69
CA LEU A 198 17.80 -7.77 19.75
C LEU A 198 17.85 -7.19 18.34
N SER A 199 16.70 -6.95 17.74
CA SER A 199 16.65 -6.28 16.45
C SER A 199 17.10 -4.83 16.60
N GLN A 200 17.88 -4.34 15.64
CA GLN A 200 18.43 -2.99 15.69
C GLN A 200 17.42 -1.97 15.19
N GLN A 201 17.40 -0.82 15.86
CA GLN A 201 16.61 0.31 15.41
C GLN A 201 17.10 0.83 14.06
N ARG A 202 16.17 0.99 13.13
CA ARG A 202 16.43 1.60 11.82
C ARG A 202 15.93 3.04 11.87
N TYR A 203 16.86 4.01 11.94
CA TYR A 203 16.53 5.43 12.14
C TYR A 203 16.02 6.15 10.89
N TYR A 204 15.87 5.46 9.77
CA TYR A 204 15.54 6.08 8.48
C TYR A 204 14.63 5.20 7.63
N LEU A 205 14.04 5.81 6.61
CA LEU A 205 13.45 5.14 5.47
C LEU A 205 14.44 5.24 4.30
N GLU A 206 14.44 4.24 3.42
CA GLU A 206 15.21 4.27 2.18
C GLU A 206 14.32 4.85 1.07
N GLY A 207 14.75 5.93 0.46
CA GLY A 207 14.11 6.51 -0.71
C GLY A 207 14.76 6.03 -2.00
N VAL A 208 14.00 6.12 -3.08
CA VAL A 208 14.47 5.96 -4.46
C VAL A 208 14.00 7.16 -5.27
N TRP A 209 14.95 7.80 -5.95
CA TRP A 209 14.71 9.00 -6.73
C TRP A 209 14.84 8.75 -8.23
N LEU A 210 13.98 9.39 -9.02
CA LEU A 210 14.16 9.57 -10.45
C LEU A 210 14.40 11.05 -10.70
N LYS A 211 15.65 11.39 -11.07
CA LYS A 211 16.17 12.76 -10.98
C LYS A 211 16.02 13.25 -9.54
N ASP A 212 15.30 14.34 -9.31
CA ASP A 212 15.13 14.94 -7.99
C ASP A 212 13.81 14.55 -7.31
N ARG A 213 12.96 13.77 -7.98
CA ARG A 213 11.64 13.36 -7.45
C ARG A 213 11.76 12.03 -6.70
N LEU A 214 11.26 11.98 -5.47
CA LEU A 214 11.14 10.73 -4.71
C LEU A 214 10.01 9.91 -5.33
N VAL A 215 10.32 8.74 -5.88
CA VAL A 215 9.34 7.90 -6.59
C VAL A 215 8.96 6.64 -5.83
N ALA A 216 9.82 6.18 -4.93
CA ALA A 216 9.50 5.08 -4.06
C ALA A 216 10.14 5.23 -2.68
N ILE A 217 9.48 4.65 -1.69
CA ILE A 217 10.03 4.42 -0.35
C ILE A 217 10.13 2.91 -0.18
N TYR A 218 11.31 2.42 0.18
CA TYR A 218 11.45 1.13 0.83
C TYR A 218 11.51 1.33 2.34
N SER A 219 10.62 0.65 3.04
CA SER A 219 10.48 0.70 4.49
C SER A 219 10.72 -0.68 5.08
N ASN A 220 11.72 -0.77 5.95
CA ASN A 220 11.99 -1.96 6.75
C ASN A 220 11.54 -1.77 8.21
N LYS A 221 10.37 -1.15 8.38
CA LYS A 221 9.80 -0.79 9.68
C LYS A 221 8.73 -1.77 10.15
N GLY A 222 8.13 -2.55 9.25
CA GLY A 222 6.92 -3.31 9.52
C GLY A 222 5.75 -2.43 9.96
N TYR A 223 5.55 -1.26 9.34
CA TYR A 223 4.44 -0.37 9.70
C TYR A 223 3.09 -1.03 9.55
N ILE A 224 2.90 -1.88 8.55
CA ILE A 224 1.67 -2.65 8.36
C ILE A 224 1.30 -3.51 9.59
N ILE A 225 2.29 -4.05 10.29
CA ILE A 225 2.08 -4.80 11.53
C ILE A 225 1.60 -3.84 12.63
N LYS A 226 2.27 -2.70 12.81
CA LYS A 226 1.89 -1.69 13.80
C LYS A 226 0.50 -1.12 13.52
N TRP A 227 0.16 -0.82 12.28
CA TRP A 227 -1.18 -0.37 11.90
C TRP A 227 -2.24 -1.38 12.28
N SER A 228 -1.93 -2.68 12.29
CA SER A 228 -2.87 -3.74 12.68
C SER A 228 -3.12 -3.85 14.19
N ASN A 229 -2.33 -3.16 15.02
CA ASN A 229 -2.50 -3.16 16.48
C ASN A 229 -3.76 -2.38 16.92
N ASN A 230 -4.26 -2.69 18.13
CA ASN A 230 -5.39 -1.97 18.75
C ASN A 230 -4.98 -0.63 19.38
N THR A 231 -3.72 -0.51 19.80
CA THR A 231 -3.18 0.60 20.59
C THR A 231 -1.72 0.83 20.21
N ASP A 232 -1.15 1.97 20.60
CA ASP A 232 0.27 2.31 20.39
C ASP A 232 0.71 2.19 18.91
N ASN A 233 -0.13 2.71 18.02
CA ASN A 233 0.09 2.71 16.57
C ASN A 233 -0.10 4.09 15.91
N ASP A 234 -0.47 5.11 16.70
CA ASP A 234 -0.76 6.46 16.21
C ASP A 234 0.41 7.09 15.43
N PRO A 235 1.67 7.08 15.91
CA PRO A 235 2.78 7.64 15.15
C PRO A 235 2.97 6.96 13.79
N GLN A 236 2.79 5.64 13.72
CA GLN A 236 2.96 4.86 12.49
C GLN A 236 1.80 5.13 11.52
N LEU A 237 0.57 5.26 12.02
CA LEU A 237 -0.58 5.67 11.21
C LEU A 237 -0.39 7.08 10.65
N LYS A 238 0.09 8.02 11.47
CA LYS A 238 0.44 9.39 11.05
C LYS A 238 1.50 9.39 9.96
N MET A 239 2.53 8.54 10.07
CA MET A 239 3.53 8.40 9.02
C MET A 239 2.92 7.84 7.71
N GLY A 240 2.00 6.88 7.79
CA GLY A 240 1.25 6.41 6.63
C GLY A 240 0.42 7.51 5.96
N VAL A 241 -0.22 8.38 6.76
CA VAL A 241 -0.93 9.56 6.25
C VAL A 241 0.04 10.51 5.55
N ASN A 242 1.21 10.80 6.14
CA ASN A 242 2.24 11.60 5.49
C ASN A 242 2.68 11.01 4.15
N MET A 243 2.89 9.68 4.05
CA MET A 243 3.27 9.03 2.79
C MET A 243 2.21 9.24 1.70
N ILE A 244 0.92 9.15 2.05
CA ILE A 244 -0.20 9.38 1.13
C ILE A 244 -0.26 10.87 0.74
N VAL A 245 -0.25 11.78 1.71
CA VAL A 245 -0.30 13.23 1.46
C VAL A 245 0.89 13.67 0.62
N PHE A 246 2.09 13.18 0.91
CA PHE A 246 3.28 13.48 0.11
C PHE A 246 3.12 13.04 -1.35
N ALA A 247 2.61 11.83 -1.61
CA ALA A 247 2.36 11.35 -2.97
C ALA A 247 1.38 12.26 -3.75
N LEU A 248 0.42 12.86 -3.05
CA LEU A 248 -0.59 13.75 -3.61
C LEU A 248 -0.12 15.18 -3.80
N THR A 249 0.90 15.62 -3.05
CA THR A 249 1.34 17.03 -2.99
C THR A 249 2.70 17.25 -3.63
N GLN A 250 3.47 16.19 -3.87
CA GLN A 250 4.78 16.28 -4.52
C GLN A 250 4.66 16.73 -5.99
N ASP A 251 5.54 17.65 -6.38
CA ASP A 251 5.67 18.11 -7.77
C ASP A 251 5.97 16.97 -8.74
N GLY A 252 5.31 17.01 -9.90
CA GLY A 252 5.43 15.96 -10.93
C GLY A 252 4.76 14.62 -10.58
N GLY A 253 4.07 14.55 -9.43
CA GLY A 253 3.21 13.42 -9.06
C GLY A 253 1.94 13.33 -9.91
N ILE A 254 1.34 12.14 -10.03
CA ILE A 254 0.13 11.91 -10.84
C ILE A 254 -1.02 12.87 -10.48
N ALA A 255 -1.19 13.20 -9.19
CA ALA A 255 -2.24 14.10 -8.72
C ALA A 255 -2.01 15.58 -9.10
N ASN A 256 -0.75 15.97 -9.40
CA ASN A 256 -0.35 17.35 -9.71
C ASN A 256 0.02 17.56 -11.18
N LYS A 257 -0.13 16.53 -12.03
CA LYS A 257 0.01 16.71 -13.48
C LYS A 257 -1.23 17.41 -14.01
N GLU A 258 -1.05 18.47 -14.80
CA GLU A 258 -2.13 19.09 -15.59
C GLU A 258 -2.75 18.06 -16.54
#